data_AF-A0A930ZNR6-F1
#
_entry.id   AF-A0A930ZNR6-F1
#
_cell.length_a   1.000
_cell.length_b   1.000
_cell.length_c   1.000
_cell.angle_alpha   90.00
_cell.angle_beta   90.00
_cell.angle_gamma   90.00
#
_symmetry.space_group_name_H-M   'P 1'
#
loop_
_entity.id
_entity.type
_entity.pdbx_description
1 polymer ?
#
loop_
_entity_poly.entity_id
_entity_poly.type
_entity_poly.pdbx_seq_one_letter_code
_entity_poly.pdbx_strand_id
1 'polypeptide(L)'
;MSLRKFQPLKTAIFSACFALLYTFSAVAQNSSVSSSDRIIEEPDIMPIYVGGTGEMHRFIANTLSYPADAVESNAQGLVVYTFVVEKDGSLSNFNIIHKADPLLNEEALRILKNMPAWRPARHKGEIVRSETYVPMYFKLNKNAQTQYTSKTSSSATARAYAKTDVTILENYEILTIVDKMPEYEYGESGLSKFIAHNIRYPREALQQGLEGRILCSFIVGNDGSISNIEVVNGISQDLDDEAIRVLGLMPKWKPGENKGEKVNVKCLLPIDFKIDEDPIPPLTSVE
;
A
#
# COMPACT_ATOMS: atom_id res chain seq x y z
N MET A 1 -50.13 -80.09 3.98
CA MET A 1 -51.48 -80.23 4.59
C MET A 1 -51.43 -79.63 5.98
N SER A 2 -52.11 -78.50 6.15
CA SER A 2 -52.28 -77.82 7.44
C SER A 2 -52.99 -78.76 8.42
N LEU A 3 -52.52 -78.85 9.67
CA LEU A 3 -53.39 -79.15 10.80
C LEU A 3 -52.76 -78.68 12.12
N ARG A 4 -53.68 -78.25 12.97
CA ARG A 4 -53.55 -77.31 14.08
C ARG A 4 -53.52 -78.06 15.43
N LYS A 5 -52.89 -77.40 16.41
CA LYS A 5 -53.24 -77.29 17.84
C LYS A 5 -53.04 -78.52 18.75
N PHE A 6 -52.43 -78.28 19.91
CA PHE A 6 -52.88 -78.53 21.31
C PHE A 6 -51.64 -78.46 22.22
N GLN A 7 -51.45 -77.46 23.10
CA GLN A 7 -51.93 -77.27 24.49
C GLN A 7 -50.71 -77.01 25.44
N PRO A 8 -50.83 -76.64 26.73
CA PRO A 8 -50.21 -75.41 27.24
C PRO A 8 -49.24 -75.55 28.45
N LEU A 9 -48.58 -74.43 28.74
CA LEU A 9 -48.13 -73.88 30.04
C LEU A 9 -47.20 -74.72 30.93
N LYS A 10 -45.91 -74.33 31.02
CA LYS A 10 -45.16 -74.24 32.30
C LYS A 10 -44.13 -73.10 32.26
N THR A 11 -44.17 -72.32 33.32
CA THR A 11 -43.33 -71.18 33.72
C THR A 11 -41.90 -71.59 34.10
N ALA A 12 -40.90 -70.79 33.73
CA ALA A 12 -39.69 -70.39 34.50
C ALA A 12 -38.63 -69.79 33.53
N ILE A 13 -38.43 -68.47 33.48
CA ILE A 13 -37.44 -67.66 34.24
C ILE A 13 -36.11 -67.44 33.47
N PHE A 14 -35.85 -66.15 33.21
CA PHE A 14 -34.57 -65.45 32.97
C PHE A 14 -33.76 -65.71 31.68
N SER A 15 -33.87 -64.76 30.74
CA SER A 15 -32.74 -63.93 30.27
C SER A 15 -33.28 -62.82 29.37
N ALA A 16 -33.51 -61.64 29.95
CA ALA A 16 -33.87 -60.45 29.18
C ALA A 16 -32.61 -59.62 28.94
N CYS A 17 -32.25 -59.50 27.67
CA CYS A 17 -31.25 -58.58 27.14
C CYS A 17 -31.49 -57.17 27.69
N PHE A 18 -30.59 -56.71 28.57
CA PHE A 18 -30.51 -55.31 28.93
C PHE A 18 -29.72 -54.59 27.84
N ALA A 19 -30.42 -54.15 26.79
CA ALA A 19 -29.90 -53.21 25.82
C ALA A 19 -29.70 -51.86 26.54
N LEU A 20 -28.44 -51.45 26.70
CA LEU A 20 -28.06 -50.12 27.14
C LEU A 20 -28.59 -49.10 26.13
N LEU A 21 -29.74 -48.51 26.44
CA LEU A 21 -30.23 -47.28 25.83
C LEU A 21 -29.30 -46.14 26.26
N TYR A 22 -28.22 -45.95 25.50
CA TYR A 22 -27.50 -44.69 25.52
C TYR A 22 -28.41 -43.63 24.89
N THR A 23 -28.97 -42.76 25.71
CA THR A 23 -29.58 -41.51 25.25
C THR A 23 -28.49 -40.69 24.59
N PHE A 24 -28.48 -40.66 23.26
CA PHE A 24 -27.76 -39.65 22.50
C PHE A 24 -28.44 -38.30 22.77
N SER A 25 -28.02 -37.61 23.82
CA SER A 25 -28.18 -36.16 23.85
C SER A 25 -27.29 -35.64 22.74
N ALA A 26 -27.91 -35.30 21.61
CA ALA A 26 -27.28 -34.51 20.58
C ALA A 26 -26.95 -33.14 21.19
N VAL A 27 -25.78 -33.03 21.81
CA VAL A 27 -25.12 -31.74 21.96
C VAL A 27 -24.78 -31.34 20.55
N ALA A 28 -25.62 -30.48 19.97
CA ALA A 28 -25.21 -29.64 18.86
C ALA A 28 -24.00 -28.86 19.38
N GLN A 29 -22.81 -29.39 19.10
CA GLN A 29 -21.61 -28.58 19.13
C GLN A 29 -21.80 -27.56 18.03
N ASN A 30 -22.38 -26.42 18.41
CA ASN A 30 -22.23 -25.20 17.66
C ASN A 30 -20.73 -24.92 17.74
N SER A 31 -20.00 -25.42 16.74
CA SER A 31 -18.61 -25.09 16.54
C SER A 31 -18.59 -23.58 16.33
N SER A 32 -18.26 -22.85 17.39
CA SER A 32 -17.82 -21.48 17.28
C SER A 32 -16.60 -21.51 16.37
N VAL A 33 -16.82 -21.30 15.08
CA VAL A 33 -15.77 -21.03 14.11
C VAL A 33 -14.97 -19.89 14.74
N SER A 34 -13.75 -20.21 15.16
CA SER A 34 -12.86 -19.28 15.82
C SER A 34 -12.83 -17.99 15.00
N SER A 35 -13.27 -16.88 15.59
CA SER A 35 -13.17 -15.55 15.00
C SER A 35 -11.73 -15.13 14.72
N SER A 36 -10.75 -15.93 15.15
CA SER A 36 -9.33 -15.61 15.14
C SER A 36 -8.65 -15.65 13.78
N ASP A 37 -9.28 -16.14 12.70
CA ASP A 37 -8.60 -16.32 11.41
C ASP A 37 -9.18 -15.49 10.26
N ARG A 38 -10.07 -14.54 10.56
CA ARG A 38 -10.60 -13.61 9.56
C ARG A 38 -9.59 -12.48 9.31
N ILE A 39 -9.45 -12.10 8.04
CA ILE A 39 -8.76 -10.87 7.64
C ILE A 39 -9.70 -9.71 7.98
N ILE A 40 -9.20 -8.75 8.74
CA ILE A 40 -9.91 -7.53 9.09
C ILE A 40 -9.46 -6.44 8.11
N GLU A 41 -10.38 -6.00 7.25
CA GLU A 41 -10.13 -4.97 6.24
C GLU A 41 -9.84 -3.60 6.88
N GLU A 42 -10.60 -3.26 7.93
CA GLU A 42 -10.50 -1.98 8.64
C GLU A 42 -10.24 -2.20 10.14
N PRO A 43 -9.01 -2.56 10.53
CA PRO A 43 -8.63 -2.65 11.93
C PRO A 43 -8.53 -1.26 12.57
N ASP A 44 -8.66 -1.19 13.88
CA ASP A 44 -8.51 0.07 14.63
C ASP A 44 -7.08 0.63 14.51
N ILE A 45 -6.10 -0.26 14.35
CA ILE A 45 -4.69 0.07 14.08
C ILE A 45 -4.23 -0.77 12.90
N MET A 46 -3.86 -0.09 11.81
CA MET A 46 -3.33 -0.71 10.60
C MET A 46 -1.97 -1.39 10.83
N PRO A 47 -1.62 -2.41 10.01
CA PRO A 47 -0.26 -2.92 9.97
C PRO A 47 0.72 -1.84 9.54
N ILE A 48 1.91 -1.83 10.13
CA ILE A 48 2.94 -0.80 9.85
C ILE A 48 4.30 -1.47 9.70
N TYR A 49 5.03 -1.13 8.63
CA TYR A 49 6.42 -1.55 8.44
C TYR A 49 7.26 -1.16 9.65
N VAL A 50 8.18 -2.01 10.08
CA VAL A 50 9.00 -1.73 11.27
C VAL A 50 9.84 -0.48 11.05
N GLY A 51 9.68 0.52 11.93
CA GLY A 51 10.32 1.85 11.76
C GLY A 51 9.54 2.81 10.85
N GLY A 52 8.38 2.39 10.34
CA GLY A 52 7.46 3.20 9.55
C GLY A 52 7.80 3.27 8.07
N THR A 53 7.04 4.11 7.35
CA THR A 53 7.10 4.24 5.88
C THR A 53 8.47 4.69 5.37
N GLY A 54 9.21 5.51 6.12
CA GLY A 54 10.56 5.94 5.74
C GLY A 54 11.57 4.79 5.69
N GLU A 55 11.57 3.94 6.71
CA GLU A 55 12.42 2.73 6.74
C GLU A 55 12.01 1.73 5.67
N MET A 56 10.71 1.60 5.40
CA MET A 56 10.19 0.76 4.32
C MET A 56 10.77 1.18 2.97
N HIS A 57 10.74 2.48 2.66
CA HIS A 57 11.31 2.98 1.41
C HIS A 57 12.83 2.81 1.36
N ARG A 58 13.53 3.01 2.47
CA ARG A 58 14.98 2.75 2.54
C ARG A 58 15.29 1.29 2.27
N PHE A 59 14.52 0.38 2.86
CA PHE A 59 14.65 -1.05 2.60
C PHE A 59 14.40 -1.37 1.14
N ILE A 60 13.32 -0.86 0.55
CA ILE A 60 13.00 -1.04 -0.87
C ILE A 60 14.15 -0.54 -1.73
N ALA A 61 14.64 0.68 -1.50
CA ALA A 61 15.73 1.28 -2.27
C ALA A 61 17.04 0.48 -2.17
N ASN A 62 17.40 0.01 -0.97
CA ASN A 62 18.61 -0.78 -0.75
C ASN A 62 18.49 -2.22 -1.27
N THR A 63 17.28 -2.75 -1.35
CA THR A 63 17.03 -4.12 -1.83
C THR A 63 16.84 -4.15 -3.34
N LEU A 64 16.37 -3.05 -3.93
CA LEU A 64 16.05 -2.93 -5.34
C LEU A 64 17.25 -3.26 -6.23
N SER A 65 17.09 -4.27 -7.07
CA SER A 65 17.99 -4.61 -8.15
C SER A 65 17.23 -4.46 -9.46
N TYR A 66 17.47 -3.37 -10.17
CA TYR A 66 16.78 -3.11 -11.43
C TYR A 66 17.11 -4.21 -12.46
N PRO A 67 16.11 -4.93 -13.02
CA PRO A 67 16.39 -6.00 -14.00
C PRO A 67 17.09 -5.45 -15.24
N ALA A 68 18.15 -6.11 -15.72
CA ALA A 68 18.96 -5.64 -16.86
C ALA A 68 18.10 -5.44 -18.13
N ASP A 69 17.23 -6.40 -18.45
CA ASP A 69 16.31 -6.32 -19.58
C ASP A 69 15.30 -5.16 -19.42
N ALA A 70 14.94 -4.81 -18.18
CA ALA A 70 14.10 -3.64 -17.89
C ALA A 70 14.88 -2.32 -18.07
N VAL A 71 16.19 -2.33 -17.82
CA VAL A 71 17.08 -1.20 -18.16
C VAL A 71 17.16 -1.02 -19.67
N GLU A 72 17.42 -2.10 -20.42
CA GLU A 72 17.55 -2.09 -21.88
C GLU A 72 16.28 -1.62 -22.58
N SER A 73 15.12 -2.10 -22.12
CA SER A 73 13.81 -1.70 -22.64
C SER A 73 13.32 -0.34 -22.11
N ASN A 74 14.10 0.32 -21.24
CA ASN A 74 13.72 1.55 -20.57
C ASN A 74 12.36 1.43 -19.83
N ALA A 75 12.07 0.24 -19.29
CA ALA A 75 10.87 -0.05 -18.53
C ALA A 75 10.90 0.70 -17.20
N GLN A 76 9.81 1.40 -16.88
CA GLN A 76 9.63 2.23 -15.69
C GLN A 76 8.14 2.23 -15.34
N GLY A 77 7.78 2.56 -14.10
CA GLY A 77 6.38 2.69 -13.71
C GLY A 77 6.07 2.32 -12.26
N LEU A 78 4.79 2.43 -11.93
CA LEU A 78 4.24 2.09 -10.62
C LEU A 78 3.80 0.62 -10.58
N VAL A 79 4.29 -0.11 -9.58
CA VAL A 79 3.80 -1.44 -9.22
C VAL A 79 3.17 -1.36 -7.84
N VAL A 80 1.94 -1.85 -7.69
CA VAL A 80 1.24 -1.88 -6.39
C VAL A 80 0.80 -3.30 -6.10
N TYR A 81 1.27 -3.83 -4.98
CA TYR A 81 0.79 -5.09 -4.42
C TYR A 81 -0.05 -4.82 -3.19
N THR A 82 -1.17 -5.53 -3.07
CA THR A 82 -1.80 -5.85 -1.79
C THR A 82 -1.23 -7.15 -1.23
N PHE A 83 -1.29 -7.30 0.09
CA PHE A 83 -0.87 -8.50 0.80
C PHE A 83 -1.48 -8.51 2.21
N VAL A 84 -1.55 -9.68 2.81
CA VAL A 84 -1.99 -9.85 4.20
C VAL A 84 -0.79 -9.77 5.11
N VAL A 85 -0.88 -8.91 6.12
CA VAL A 85 0.04 -8.94 7.27
C VAL A 85 -0.54 -9.91 8.29
N GLU A 86 0.22 -10.96 8.55
CA GLU A 86 -0.11 -12.00 9.51
C GLU A 86 0.10 -11.53 10.95
N LYS A 87 -0.42 -12.28 11.92
CA LYS A 87 -0.33 -11.93 13.35
C LYS A 87 1.11 -11.91 13.89
N ASP A 88 2.00 -12.65 13.25
CA ASP A 88 3.44 -12.67 13.54
C ASP A 88 4.21 -11.59 12.76
N GLY A 89 3.51 -10.80 11.95
CA GLY A 89 4.07 -9.77 11.09
C GLY A 89 4.57 -10.26 9.73
N SER A 90 4.55 -11.56 9.46
CA SER A 90 4.92 -12.09 8.14
C SER A 90 3.93 -11.63 7.07
N LEU A 91 4.39 -11.60 5.82
CA LEU A 91 3.60 -11.16 4.67
C LEU A 91 3.16 -12.36 3.85
N SER A 92 1.87 -12.43 3.53
CA SER A 92 1.27 -13.51 2.74
C SER A 92 0.28 -12.94 1.70
N ASN A 93 -0.28 -13.80 0.86
CA ASN A 93 -1.37 -13.46 -0.06
C ASN A 93 -1.10 -12.24 -0.97
N PHE A 94 0.09 -12.17 -1.56
CA PHE A 94 0.47 -11.09 -2.46
C PHE A 94 -0.42 -11.08 -3.72
N ASN A 95 -1.14 -9.98 -3.93
CA ASN A 95 -1.95 -9.74 -5.12
C ASN A 95 -1.54 -8.41 -5.75
N ILE A 96 -1.33 -8.41 -7.06
CA ILE A 96 -0.95 -7.20 -7.79
C ILE A 96 -2.20 -6.47 -8.27
N ILE A 97 -2.39 -5.25 -7.81
CA ILE A 97 -3.54 -4.41 -8.18
C ILE A 97 -3.16 -3.33 -9.19
N HIS A 98 -1.88 -2.98 -9.31
CA HIS A 98 -1.36 -2.11 -10.36
C HIS A 98 -0.09 -2.69 -10.96
N LYS A 99 -0.06 -2.81 -12.29
CA LYS A 99 1.03 -3.42 -13.05
C LYS A 99 1.79 -2.36 -13.83
N ALA A 100 3.10 -2.52 -13.90
CA ALA A 100 3.96 -1.87 -14.89
C ALA A 100 4.49 -2.94 -15.85
N ASP A 101 5.78 -2.89 -16.17
CA ASP A 101 6.46 -3.94 -16.93
C ASP A 101 6.54 -5.26 -16.12
N PRO A 102 6.37 -6.44 -16.76
CA PRO A 102 6.45 -7.74 -16.09
C PRO A 102 7.70 -7.94 -15.23
N LEU A 103 8.86 -7.47 -15.70
CA LEU A 103 10.13 -7.60 -14.98
C LEU A 103 10.12 -6.76 -13.69
N LEU A 104 9.48 -5.58 -13.74
CA LEU A 104 9.33 -4.71 -12.57
C LEU A 104 8.29 -5.29 -11.59
N ASN A 105 7.24 -5.93 -12.11
CA ASN A 105 6.25 -6.63 -11.28
C ASN A 105 6.90 -7.77 -10.48
N GLU A 106 7.78 -8.55 -11.10
CA GLU A 106 8.53 -9.62 -10.45
C GLU A 106 9.53 -9.09 -9.42
N GLU A 107 10.25 -8.02 -9.76
CA GLU A 107 11.20 -7.39 -8.84
C GLU A 107 10.50 -6.79 -7.61
N ALA A 108 9.34 -6.16 -7.80
CA ALA A 108 8.49 -5.70 -6.71
C ALA A 108 8.09 -6.86 -5.77
N LEU A 109 7.66 -7.99 -6.33
CA LEU A 109 7.31 -9.17 -5.54
C LEU A 109 8.52 -9.73 -4.78
N ARG A 110 9.72 -9.73 -5.39
CA ARG A 110 10.95 -10.17 -4.73
C ARG A 110 11.29 -9.29 -3.53
N ILE A 111 11.19 -7.97 -3.67
CA ILE A 111 11.42 -7.03 -2.58
C ILE A 111 10.43 -7.28 -1.44
N LEU A 112 9.14 -7.45 -1.75
CA LEU A 112 8.09 -7.73 -0.75
C LEU A 112 8.35 -9.04 0.00
N LYS A 113 8.73 -10.10 -0.71
CA LYS A 113 9.07 -11.40 -0.10
C LYS A 113 10.29 -11.34 0.82
N ASN A 114 11.17 -10.36 0.63
CA ASN A 114 12.34 -10.15 1.47
C ASN A 114 12.10 -9.16 2.61
N MET A 115 10.92 -8.55 2.70
CA MET A 115 10.63 -7.61 3.78
C MET A 115 10.69 -8.30 5.15
N PRO A 116 11.23 -7.63 6.18
CA PRO A 116 11.15 -8.12 7.54
C PRO A 116 9.69 -8.16 8.00
N ALA A 117 9.44 -8.90 9.09
CA ALA A 117 8.12 -8.94 9.71
C ALA A 117 7.64 -7.53 10.08
N TRP A 118 6.41 -7.20 9.70
CA TRP A 118 5.75 -5.93 10.01
C TRP A 118 5.19 -5.92 11.42
N ARG A 119 4.89 -4.74 11.95
CA ARG A 119 4.03 -4.65 13.12
C ARG A 119 2.60 -5.00 12.69
N PRO A 120 1.96 -6.02 13.30
CA PRO A 120 0.65 -6.49 12.88
C PRO A 120 -0.46 -5.50 13.26
N ALA A 121 -1.61 -5.65 12.63
CA ALA A 121 -2.80 -4.87 12.93
C ALA A 121 -3.37 -5.16 14.32
N ARG A 122 -4.13 -4.21 14.86
CA ARG A 122 -4.96 -4.42 16.05
C ARG A 122 -6.41 -4.01 15.81
N HIS A 123 -7.33 -4.83 16.27
CA HIS A 123 -8.75 -4.52 16.27
C HIS A 123 -9.36 -4.96 17.60
N LYS A 124 -10.04 -4.04 18.28
CA LYS A 124 -10.59 -4.20 19.64
C LYS A 124 -9.55 -4.66 20.66
N GLY A 125 -8.32 -4.17 20.51
CA GLY A 125 -7.18 -4.50 21.37
C GLY A 125 -6.46 -5.81 21.03
N GLU A 126 -7.05 -6.67 20.18
CA GLU A 126 -6.47 -7.95 19.78
C GLU A 126 -5.59 -7.81 18.53
N ILE A 127 -4.56 -8.66 18.42
CA ILE A 127 -3.73 -8.76 17.20
C ILE A 127 -4.51 -9.55 16.14
N VAL A 128 -4.67 -8.94 14.97
CA VAL A 128 -5.47 -9.49 13.86
C VAL A 128 -4.68 -9.52 12.55
N ARG A 129 -5.13 -10.36 11.63
CA ARG A 129 -4.66 -10.38 10.24
C ARG A 129 -5.35 -9.23 9.52
N SER A 130 -4.63 -8.52 8.66
CA SER A 130 -5.21 -7.41 7.91
C SER A 130 -4.52 -7.25 6.56
N GLU A 131 -5.30 -6.92 5.54
CA GLU A 131 -4.77 -6.62 4.21
C GLU A 131 -4.26 -5.17 4.14
N THR A 132 -3.13 -4.98 3.47
CA THR A 132 -2.58 -3.66 3.19
C THR A 132 -1.90 -3.67 1.83
N TYR A 133 -1.25 -2.55 1.46
CA TYR A 133 -0.62 -2.39 0.16
C TYR A 133 0.69 -1.61 0.25
N VAL A 134 1.57 -1.84 -0.72
CA VAL A 134 2.81 -1.08 -0.90
C VAL A 134 2.93 -0.64 -2.36
N PRO A 135 2.94 0.68 -2.62
CA PRO A 135 3.29 1.21 -3.92
C PRO A 135 4.81 1.30 -4.10
N MET A 136 5.32 0.76 -5.22
CA MET A 136 6.73 0.79 -5.59
C MET A 136 6.90 1.47 -6.95
N TYR A 137 7.61 2.59 -6.97
CA TYR A 137 7.88 3.36 -8.19
C TYR A 137 9.26 3.06 -8.74
N PHE A 138 9.30 2.35 -9.88
CA PHE A 138 10.50 2.01 -10.61
C PHE A 138 10.85 3.10 -11.60
N LYS A 139 12.04 3.70 -11.44
CA LYS A 139 12.56 4.69 -12.36
C LYS A 139 14.05 4.47 -12.60
N LEU A 140 14.42 4.30 -13.86
CA LEU A 140 15.82 4.32 -14.29
C LEU A 140 16.43 5.71 -14.06
N ASN A 141 17.56 5.73 -13.36
CA ASN A 141 18.41 6.91 -13.25
C ASN A 141 19.74 6.59 -13.95
N LYS A 142 19.87 6.98 -15.22
CA LYS A 142 21.06 6.67 -16.06
C LYS A 142 22.34 7.34 -15.54
N ASN A 143 22.22 8.31 -14.62
CA ASN A 143 23.32 9.00 -13.95
C ASN A 143 23.60 8.46 -12.54
N ALA A 144 22.94 7.40 -12.09
CA ALA A 144 23.19 6.80 -10.78
C ALA A 144 24.47 5.94 -10.78
N GLN A 145 25.62 6.56 -11.04
CA GLN A 145 26.89 5.99 -10.62
C GLN A 145 27.22 6.47 -9.21
N THR A 146 27.01 5.55 -8.26
CA THR A 146 27.89 5.31 -7.10
C THR A 146 28.14 6.46 -6.13
N GLN A 147 27.14 7.00 -5.41
CA GLN A 147 27.38 7.67 -4.11
C GLN A 147 26.25 7.44 -3.09
N TYR A 148 26.18 6.23 -2.54
CA TYR A 148 25.61 6.03 -1.20
C TYR A 148 26.76 6.03 -0.19
N THR A 149 27.23 7.21 0.18
CA THR A 149 27.93 7.38 1.46
C THR A 149 26.99 8.09 2.41
N SER A 150 26.78 7.42 3.54
CA SER A 150 25.94 7.80 4.66
C SER A 150 26.08 9.27 5.09
N LYS A 151 24.97 9.99 5.13
CA LYS A 151 24.75 11.06 6.11
C LYS A 151 23.27 11.11 6.53
N THR A 152 23.09 10.84 7.81
CA THR A 152 21.87 10.97 8.60
C THR A 152 21.41 12.43 8.69
N SER A 153 20.11 12.68 8.55
CA SER A 153 19.35 13.82 9.12
C SER A 153 17.86 13.43 9.09
N SER A 154 17.31 12.86 10.16
CA SER A 154 16.56 13.54 11.23
C SER A 154 15.28 14.28 10.77
N SER A 155 14.14 13.63 11.05
CA SER A 155 12.87 14.22 11.52
C SER A 155 12.38 15.51 10.86
N ALA A 156 11.36 15.39 10.00
CA ALA A 156 10.38 16.44 9.79
C ALA A 156 8.98 15.83 9.80
N THR A 157 8.19 16.25 10.78
CA THR A 157 6.75 16.07 10.91
C THR A 157 6.07 16.41 9.59
N ALA A 158 5.16 15.56 9.10
CA ALA A 158 4.28 15.87 7.97
C ALA A 158 3.56 17.19 8.27
N ARG A 159 4.03 18.26 7.66
CA ARG A 159 3.40 19.57 7.71
C ARG A 159 2.42 19.58 6.53
N ALA A 160 1.18 19.99 6.77
CA ALA A 160 0.17 20.17 5.74
C ALA A 160 0.41 21.53 5.07
N TYR A 161 0.63 21.56 3.76
CA TYR A 161 1.20 22.74 3.12
C TYR A 161 0.34 23.38 2.02
N ALA A 162 -0.64 22.68 1.42
CA ALA A 162 -1.53 23.35 0.46
C ALA A 162 -2.90 22.68 0.26
N LYS A 163 -3.87 23.54 -0.12
CA LYS A 163 -5.22 23.18 -0.58
C LYS A 163 -5.96 22.28 0.41
N THR A 164 -5.84 22.60 1.70
CA THR A 164 -6.55 21.89 2.77
C THR A 164 -8.04 22.06 2.58
N ASP A 165 -8.72 20.95 2.30
CA ASP A 165 -10.17 20.87 2.41
C ASP A 165 -10.49 20.15 3.73
N VAL A 166 -10.90 20.92 4.73
CA VAL A 166 -11.24 20.40 6.06
C VAL A 166 -12.53 19.59 6.01
N THR A 167 -13.43 19.92 5.07
CA THR A 167 -14.72 19.22 4.95
C THR A 167 -14.54 17.79 4.48
N ILE A 168 -13.60 17.55 3.56
CA ILE A 168 -13.22 16.20 3.11
C ILE A 168 -12.62 15.38 4.25
N LEU A 169 -11.79 15.98 5.11
CA LEU A 169 -11.16 15.27 6.22
C LEU A 169 -12.13 14.93 7.36
N GLU A 170 -13.12 15.79 7.63
CA GLU A 170 -14.02 15.63 8.77
C GLU A 170 -15.31 14.86 8.43
N ASN A 171 -15.81 15.00 7.19
CA ASN A 171 -17.16 14.55 6.83
C ASN A 171 -17.19 13.40 5.82
N TYR A 172 -16.05 13.02 5.24
CA TYR A 172 -16.00 12.00 4.20
C TYR A 172 -15.00 10.91 4.53
N GLU A 173 -15.36 9.69 4.15
CA GLU A 173 -14.45 8.56 4.14
C GLU A 173 -13.41 8.75 3.02
N ILE A 174 -12.14 8.53 3.36
CA ILE A 174 -11.01 8.63 2.43
C ILE A 174 -10.41 7.24 2.32
N LEU A 175 -10.60 6.63 1.15
CA LEU A 175 -10.13 5.29 0.89
C LEU A 175 -8.67 5.34 0.41
N THR A 176 -7.91 4.31 0.75
CA THR A 176 -6.51 4.18 0.33
C THR A 176 -6.34 3.15 -0.79
N ILE A 177 -7.31 2.24 -0.92
CA ILE A 177 -7.40 1.22 -1.96
C ILE A 177 -8.84 1.20 -2.45
N VAL A 178 -9.03 1.14 -3.77
CA VAL A 178 -10.33 1.09 -4.43
C VAL A 178 -10.24 0.22 -5.68
N ASP A 179 -11.39 -0.22 -6.21
CA ASP A 179 -11.46 -1.09 -7.40
C ASP A 179 -10.78 -0.45 -8.63
N LYS A 180 -10.93 0.88 -8.79
CA LYS A 180 -10.22 1.66 -9.81
C LYS A 180 -9.57 2.87 -9.16
N MET A 181 -8.25 2.92 -9.19
CA MET A 181 -7.50 4.05 -8.63
C MET A 181 -7.72 5.33 -9.46
N PRO A 182 -7.61 6.51 -8.83
CA PRO A 182 -7.58 7.77 -9.56
C PRO A 182 -6.46 7.79 -10.60
N GLU A 183 -6.74 8.39 -11.74
CA GLU A 183 -5.79 8.46 -12.87
C GLU A 183 -5.69 9.90 -13.36
N TYR A 184 -4.48 10.36 -13.68
CA TYR A 184 -4.32 11.62 -14.37
C TYR A 184 -5.04 11.59 -15.73
N GLU A 185 -5.73 12.67 -16.11
CA GLU A 185 -6.55 12.75 -17.34
C GLU A 185 -5.80 12.20 -18.58
N TYR A 186 -4.50 12.50 -18.66
CA TYR A 186 -3.61 12.14 -19.78
C TYR A 186 -2.70 10.94 -19.48
N GLY A 187 -3.05 10.14 -18.47
CA GLY A 187 -2.28 8.99 -18.00
C GLY A 187 -0.91 9.36 -17.44
N GLU A 188 -0.14 8.33 -17.09
CA GLU A 188 1.18 8.47 -16.43
C GLU A 188 2.21 9.27 -17.24
N SER A 189 2.21 9.10 -18.57
CA SER A 189 3.13 9.85 -19.45
C SER A 189 2.77 11.34 -19.46
N GLY A 190 1.48 11.67 -19.50
CA GLY A 190 1.00 13.04 -19.40
C GLY A 190 1.30 13.66 -18.03
N LEU A 191 1.15 12.88 -16.95
CA LEU A 191 1.48 13.31 -15.59
C LEU A 191 2.97 13.66 -15.47
N SER A 192 3.84 12.77 -15.95
CA SER A 192 5.30 12.98 -15.93
C SER A 192 5.70 14.24 -16.71
N LYS A 193 5.10 14.46 -17.89
CA LYS A 193 5.34 15.67 -18.70
C LYS A 193 4.82 16.93 -18.01
N PHE A 194 3.64 16.87 -17.40
CA PHE A 194 3.07 17.99 -16.66
C PHE A 194 3.98 18.40 -15.52
N ILE A 195 4.44 17.44 -14.71
CA ILE A 195 5.35 17.69 -13.59
C ILE A 195 6.65 18.32 -14.10
N ALA A 196 7.30 17.69 -15.08
CA ALA A 196 8.56 18.20 -15.64
C ALA A 196 8.41 19.62 -16.22
N HIS A 197 7.29 19.91 -16.87
CA HIS A 197 7.03 21.23 -17.44
C HIS A 197 6.73 22.31 -16.40
N ASN A 198 6.13 21.93 -15.26
CA ASN A 198 5.70 22.87 -14.24
C ASN A 198 6.71 23.05 -13.11
N ILE A 199 7.67 22.13 -12.93
CA ILE A 199 8.74 22.26 -11.94
C ILE A 199 9.58 23.51 -12.24
N ARG A 200 9.84 24.28 -11.19
CA ARG A 200 10.75 25.41 -11.15
C ARG A 200 11.75 25.14 -10.04
N TYR A 201 12.99 24.85 -10.41
CA TYR A 201 14.03 24.57 -9.42
C TYR A 201 14.26 25.82 -8.53
N PRO A 202 14.08 25.72 -7.20
CA PRO A 202 14.40 26.81 -6.29
C PRO A 202 15.88 27.17 -6.40
N ARG A 203 16.19 28.48 -6.39
CA ARG A 203 17.57 28.96 -6.58
C ARG A 203 18.50 28.46 -5.48
N GLU A 204 18.00 28.46 -4.25
CA GLU A 204 18.71 28.08 -3.04
C GLU A 204 19.06 26.58 -3.08
N ALA A 205 18.09 25.73 -3.42
CA ALA A 205 18.29 24.30 -3.62
C ALA A 205 19.27 24.01 -4.77
N LEU A 206 19.19 24.77 -5.87
CA LEU A 206 20.11 24.66 -7.01
C LEU A 206 21.55 25.04 -6.63
N GLN A 207 21.74 26.15 -5.91
CA GLN A 207 23.05 26.60 -5.44
C GLN A 207 23.69 25.61 -4.46
N GLN A 208 22.88 24.91 -3.68
CA GLN A 208 23.32 23.88 -2.75
C GLN A 208 23.47 22.50 -3.41
N GLY A 209 23.14 22.36 -4.69
CA GLY A 209 23.19 21.07 -5.40
C GLY A 209 22.23 20.03 -4.83
N LEU A 210 21.13 20.46 -4.19
CA LEU A 210 20.15 19.56 -3.59
C LEU A 210 19.30 18.94 -4.69
N GLU A 211 19.39 17.64 -4.87
CA GLU A 211 18.59 16.84 -5.80
C GLU A 211 18.01 15.60 -5.11
N GLY A 212 17.01 14.96 -5.72
CA GLY A 212 16.46 13.71 -5.23
C GLY A 212 14.94 13.61 -5.37
N ARG A 213 14.36 12.67 -4.64
CA ARG A 213 12.95 12.33 -4.70
C ARG A 213 12.19 12.80 -3.46
N ILE A 214 11.17 13.61 -3.67
CA ILE A 214 10.20 14.02 -2.65
C ILE A 214 8.95 13.17 -2.79
N LEU A 215 8.47 12.60 -1.69
CA LEU A 215 7.22 11.85 -1.68
C LEU A 215 6.10 12.72 -1.11
N CYS A 216 5.08 12.95 -1.92
CA CYS A 216 3.89 13.68 -1.51
C CYS A 216 2.70 12.74 -1.35
N SER A 217 1.80 13.09 -0.43
CA SER A 217 0.45 12.55 -0.35
C SER A 217 -0.57 13.63 -0.61
N PHE A 218 -1.70 13.25 -1.21
CA PHE A 218 -2.82 14.15 -1.46
C PHE A 218 -4.10 13.33 -1.60
N ILE A 219 -5.24 14.00 -1.58
CA ILE A 219 -6.54 13.37 -1.80
C ILE A 219 -7.02 13.75 -3.20
N VAL A 220 -7.46 12.75 -3.96
CA VAL A 220 -8.28 12.95 -5.16
C VAL A 220 -9.73 12.76 -4.75
N GLY A 221 -10.52 13.82 -4.83
CA GLY A 221 -11.94 13.79 -4.52
C GLY A 221 -12.74 12.98 -5.54
N ASN A 222 -13.96 12.61 -5.16
CA ASN A 222 -14.91 11.93 -6.06
C ASN A 222 -15.26 12.75 -7.33
N ASP A 223 -14.98 14.05 -7.33
CA ASP A 223 -15.14 14.98 -8.44
C ASP A 223 -13.84 15.19 -9.26
N GLY A 224 -12.78 14.46 -8.89
CA GLY A 224 -11.45 14.53 -9.50
C GLY A 224 -10.57 15.66 -8.98
N SER A 225 -11.02 16.51 -8.06
CA SER A 225 -10.21 17.60 -7.53
C SER A 225 -9.11 17.07 -6.60
N ILE A 226 -7.92 17.68 -6.67
CA ILE A 226 -6.83 17.40 -5.71
C ILE A 226 -6.94 18.33 -4.51
N SER A 227 -6.79 17.80 -3.29
CA SER A 227 -6.75 18.55 -2.04
C SER A 227 -5.79 17.91 -1.02
N ASN A 228 -5.60 18.58 0.12
CA ASN A 228 -4.90 18.06 1.31
C ASN A 228 -3.48 17.55 0.97
N ILE A 229 -2.70 18.40 0.30
CA ILE A 229 -1.36 18.05 -0.14
C ILE A 229 -0.39 18.12 1.04
N GLU A 230 0.34 17.03 1.25
CA GLU A 230 1.30 16.84 2.33
C GLU A 230 2.61 16.28 1.78
N VAL A 231 3.74 16.76 2.30
CA VAL A 231 5.03 16.11 2.05
C VAL A 231 5.25 15.05 3.11
N VAL A 232 5.27 13.79 2.68
CA VAL A 232 5.49 12.61 3.54
C VAL A 232 6.98 12.41 3.80
N ASN A 233 7.80 12.63 2.77
CA ASN A 233 9.24 12.56 2.88
C ASN A 233 9.86 13.64 1.97
N GLY A 234 10.43 14.66 2.60
CA GLY A 234 11.04 15.80 1.95
C GLY A 234 12.56 15.71 1.86
N ILE A 235 13.16 16.71 1.23
CA ILE A 235 14.63 16.88 1.15
C ILE A 235 15.04 18.19 1.80
N SER A 236 14.38 19.28 1.41
CA SER A 236 14.57 20.62 1.95
C SER A 236 13.27 21.37 1.81
N GLN A 237 13.05 22.36 2.68
CA GLN A 237 11.82 23.16 2.66
C GLN A 237 11.54 23.75 1.26
N ASP A 238 12.57 24.24 0.58
CA ASP A 238 12.41 24.89 -0.73
C ASP A 238 11.93 23.90 -1.81
N LEU A 239 12.48 22.69 -1.84
CA LEU A 239 12.06 21.65 -2.78
C LEU A 239 10.69 21.06 -2.40
N ASP A 240 10.42 20.93 -1.11
CA ASP A 240 9.14 20.48 -0.58
C ASP A 240 8.03 21.45 -1.02
N ASP A 241 8.21 22.75 -0.79
CA ASP A 241 7.27 23.81 -1.16
C ASP A 241 7.01 23.84 -2.67
N GLU A 242 8.05 23.60 -3.47
CA GLU A 242 7.92 23.50 -4.92
C GLU A 242 7.13 22.26 -5.36
N ALA A 243 7.36 21.10 -4.72
CA ALA A 243 6.59 19.88 -4.96
C ALA A 243 5.08 20.11 -4.67
N ILE A 244 4.80 20.77 -3.56
CA ILE A 244 3.45 21.16 -3.15
C ILE A 244 2.81 22.10 -4.16
N ARG A 245 3.55 23.11 -4.63
CA ARG A 245 3.06 24.05 -5.64
C ARG A 245 2.68 23.34 -6.93
N VAL A 246 3.53 22.44 -7.43
CA VAL A 246 3.28 21.69 -8.66
C VAL A 246 2.04 20.80 -8.53
N LEU A 247 1.87 20.11 -7.40
CA LEU A 247 0.65 19.34 -7.11
C LEU A 247 -0.59 20.23 -7.04
N GLY A 248 -0.46 21.43 -6.46
CA GLY A 248 -1.54 22.41 -6.39
C GLY A 248 -2.02 22.94 -7.74
N LEU A 249 -1.17 22.88 -8.78
CA LEU A 249 -1.49 23.28 -10.14
C LEU A 249 -2.17 22.18 -10.96
N MET A 250 -2.23 20.95 -10.46
CA MET A 250 -2.74 19.84 -11.25
C MET A 250 -4.22 20.06 -11.63
N PRO A 251 -4.59 19.76 -12.90
CA PRO A 251 -5.99 19.73 -13.30
C PRO A 251 -6.74 18.62 -12.56
N LYS A 252 -8.05 18.53 -12.80
CA LYS A 252 -8.85 17.41 -12.29
C LYS A 252 -8.32 16.08 -12.83
N TRP A 253 -8.31 15.08 -11.95
CA TRP A 253 -8.01 13.70 -12.28
C TRP A 253 -9.31 12.95 -12.56
N LYS A 254 -9.20 11.79 -13.20
CA LYS A 254 -10.27 10.80 -13.14
C LYS A 254 -10.37 10.32 -11.68
N PRO A 255 -11.54 10.42 -11.03
CA PRO A 255 -11.70 9.99 -9.66
C PRO A 255 -11.58 8.47 -9.53
N GLY A 256 -11.26 8.01 -8.32
CA GLY A 256 -11.28 6.58 -8.02
C GLY A 256 -12.72 6.05 -7.94
N GLU A 257 -12.90 4.77 -8.23
CA GLU A 257 -14.18 4.07 -8.07
C GLU A 257 -14.03 2.88 -7.12
N ASN A 258 -14.94 2.74 -6.17
CA ASN A 258 -15.09 1.58 -5.30
C ASN A 258 -16.53 1.09 -5.34
N LYS A 259 -16.74 -0.21 -5.60
CA LYS A 259 -18.07 -0.83 -5.77
C LYS A 259 -18.95 -0.12 -6.81
N GLY A 260 -18.32 0.50 -7.82
CA GLY A 260 -18.99 1.27 -8.89
C GLY A 260 -19.34 2.71 -8.52
N GLU A 261 -19.01 3.17 -7.31
CA GLU A 261 -19.23 4.55 -6.88
C GLU A 261 -17.93 5.35 -6.86
N LYS A 262 -18.00 6.63 -7.23
CA LYS A 262 -16.86 7.54 -7.16
C LYS A 262 -16.60 7.95 -5.71
N VAL A 263 -15.35 7.81 -5.28
CA VAL A 263 -14.95 7.96 -3.87
C VAL A 263 -13.73 8.85 -3.74
N ASN A 264 -13.52 9.40 -2.54
CA ASN A 264 -12.32 10.16 -2.22
C ASN A 264 -11.18 9.19 -1.94
N VAL A 265 -10.04 9.39 -2.60
CA VAL A 265 -8.91 8.46 -2.50
C VAL A 265 -7.64 9.18 -2.11
N LYS A 266 -6.93 8.67 -1.10
CA LYS A 266 -5.59 9.14 -0.74
C LYS A 266 -4.56 8.56 -1.70
N CYS A 267 -3.89 9.43 -2.44
CA CYS A 267 -2.84 9.10 -3.39
C CYS A 267 -1.45 9.44 -2.84
N LEU A 268 -0.46 8.73 -3.35
CA LEU A 268 0.95 9.04 -3.17
C LEU A 268 1.57 9.34 -4.52
N LEU A 269 2.45 10.33 -4.59
CA LEU A 269 3.19 10.62 -5.81
C LEU A 269 4.62 11.03 -5.48
N PRO A 270 5.63 10.27 -5.96
CA PRO A 270 7.01 10.73 -5.92
C PRO A 270 7.26 11.76 -7.02
N ILE A 271 7.87 12.88 -6.63
CA ILE A 271 8.30 13.95 -7.52
C ILE A 271 9.83 13.98 -7.48
N ASP A 272 10.45 13.87 -8.65
CA ASP A 272 11.90 13.89 -8.80
C ASP A 272 12.39 15.30 -9.15
N PHE A 273 13.31 15.80 -8.34
CA PHE A 273 14.10 16.99 -8.62
C PHE A 273 15.46 16.56 -9.12
N LYS A 274 15.81 17.00 -10.33
CA LYS A 274 17.09 16.73 -10.97
C LYS A 274 17.66 18.02 -11.53
N ILE A 275 18.96 18.19 -11.37
CA ILE A 275 19.70 19.28 -11.99
C ILE A 275 20.21 18.73 -13.32
N ASP A 276 19.64 19.19 -14.43
CA ASP A 276 20.20 18.89 -15.75
C ASP A 276 21.49 19.72 -15.89
N GLU A 277 22.66 19.08 -15.85
CA GLU A 277 23.95 19.76 -16.02
C GLU A 277 24.07 20.34 -17.44
N ASP A 278 23.82 21.64 -17.58
CA ASP A 278 24.67 22.45 -18.46
C ASP A 278 25.70 23.16 -17.57
N PRO A 279 27.02 23.05 -17.84
CA PRO A 279 28.04 23.66 -17.01
C PRO A 279 27.78 25.16 -16.88
N ILE A 280 27.70 25.65 -15.64
CA ILE A 280 27.59 27.08 -15.34
C ILE A 280 28.86 27.74 -15.93
N PRO A 281 28.75 28.60 -16.96
CA PRO A 281 29.91 29.32 -17.43
C PRO A 281 30.45 30.18 -16.28
N PRO A 282 31.77 30.21 -16.05
CA PRO A 282 32.35 30.98 -14.96
C PRO A 282 31.91 32.43 -15.09
N LEU A 283 31.54 33.05 -13.95
CA LEU A 283 31.27 34.48 -13.88
C LEU A 283 32.53 35.21 -14.36
N THR A 284 32.53 35.68 -15.61
CA THR A 284 33.51 36.65 -16.05
C THR A 284 33.25 37.91 -15.24
N SER A 285 34.14 38.17 -14.28
CA SER A 285 34.24 39.49 -13.67
C SER A 285 34.43 40.47 -14.82
N VAL A 286 33.46 41.38 -14.97
CA VAL A 286 33.61 42.53 -15.84
C VAL A 286 34.70 43.38 -15.20
N GLU A 287 35.89 43.39 -15.80
CA GLU A 287 36.93 44.41 -15.55
C GLU A 287 36.48 45.78 -16.04
#